data_AF-A0A662GZC2-F1
#
_entry.id   AF-A0A662GZC2-F1
#
_cell.length_a   1.000
_cell.length_b   1.000
_cell.length_c   1.000
_cell.angle_alpha   90.00
_cell.angle_beta   90.00
_cell.angle_gamma   90.00
#
_symmetry.space_group_name_H-M   'P 1'
#
loop_
_entity.id
_entity.type
_entity.pdbx_description
1 polymer ?
#
loop_
_entity_poly.entity_id
_entity_poly.type
_entity_poly.pdbx_seq_one_letter_code
_entity_poly.pdbx_strand_id
1 'polypeptide(L)'
;AYQGIDIMAGMDLEEVKAKYGDRICLVGNVDPRVIEFGSKEDVKREVDRCLSQAGPGGGYILSASANISANTNFENFIQMLVYAKKKGRYPLPGDLGRK
;
A
#
# COMPACT_ATOMS: atom_id res chain seq x y z
N ALA A 1 13.91 -5.91 -2.30
CA ALA A 1 12.69 -5.36 -1.66
C ALA A 1 11.97 -6.51 -0.96
N TYR A 2 11.33 -6.26 0.19
CA TYR A 2 10.65 -7.29 0.99
C TYR A 2 9.14 -7.20 0.80
N GLN A 3 8.54 -8.29 0.34
CA GLN A 3 7.09 -8.46 0.17
C GLN A 3 6.66 -9.55 1.14
N GLY A 4 6.07 -9.16 2.27
CA GLY A 4 5.69 -10.08 3.34
C GLY A 4 5.02 -9.37 4.52
N ILE A 5 4.45 -8.19 4.29
CA ILE A 5 3.74 -7.40 5.30
C ILE A 5 2.26 -7.72 5.12
N ASP A 6 1.81 -8.82 5.74
CA ASP A 6 0.46 -9.32 5.54
C ASP A 6 -0.53 -8.74 6.55
N ILE A 7 -1.49 -7.96 6.06
CA ILE A 7 -2.57 -7.38 6.86
C ILE A 7 -3.48 -8.45 7.46
N MET A 8 -3.64 -9.61 6.80
CA MET A 8 -4.45 -10.72 7.33
C MET A 8 -3.75 -11.45 8.47
N ALA A 9 -2.41 -11.37 8.52
CA ALA A 9 -1.61 -11.85 9.64
C ALA A 9 -1.49 -10.81 10.79
N GLY A 10 -2.16 -9.66 10.67
CA GLY A 10 -2.14 -8.60 11.67
C GLY A 10 -0.88 -7.74 11.65
N MET A 11 -0.12 -7.72 10.55
CA MET A 11 1.07 -6.87 10.44
C MET A 11 0.71 -5.42 10.12
N ASP A 12 1.30 -4.48 10.87
CA ASP A 12 1.13 -3.05 10.66
C ASP A 12 2.22 -2.47 9.72
N LEU A 13 1.80 -1.78 8.66
CA LEU A 13 2.72 -1.24 7.66
C LEU A 13 3.55 -0.07 8.20
N GLU A 14 2.96 0.78 9.03
CA GLU A 14 3.62 1.96 9.60
C GLU A 14 4.70 1.53 10.59
N GLU A 15 4.41 0.54 11.43
CA GLU A 15 5.37 -0.06 12.36
C GLU A 15 6.56 -0.69 11.60
N VAL A 16 6.29 -1.47 10.55
CA VAL A 16 7.36 -2.10 9.74
C VAL A 16 8.18 -1.02 9.01
N LYS A 17 7.54 0.02 8.48
CA LYS A 17 8.23 1.16 7.87
C LYS A 17 9.13 1.87 8.89
N ALA A 18 8.65 2.14 10.10
CA ALA A 18 9.43 2.78 11.15
C ALA A 18 10.65 1.94 11.58
N LYS A 19 10.49 0.62 11.69
CA LYS A 19 11.57 -0.27 12.15
C LYS A 19 12.61 -0.60 11.08
N TYR A 20 12.19 -0.73 9.83
CA TYR A 20 13.04 -1.32 8.78
C TYR A 20 13.10 -0.52 7.48
N GLY A 21 12.24 0.50 7.32
CA GLY A 21 12.02 1.21 6.06
C GLY A 21 13.20 2.02 5.52
N ASP A 22 14.22 2.27 6.33
CA ASP A 22 15.48 2.92 5.93
C ASP A 22 16.55 1.92 5.49
N ARG A 23 16.36 0.63 5.78
CA ARG A 23 17.33 -0.43 5.47
C ARG A 23 16.90 -1.28 4.29
N ILE A 24 15.58 -1.39 4.08
CA ILE A 24 14.99 -2.20 3.01
C ILE A 24 13.85 -1.45 2.33
N CYS A 25 13.69 -1.69 1.04
CA CYS A 25 12.49 -1.30 0.30
C CYS A 25 11.34 -2.27 0.64
N LEU A 26 10.18 -1.72 1.00
CA LEU A 26 8.97 -2.49 1.34
C LEU A 26 8.03 -2.59 0.13
N VAL A 27 7.34 -3.73 0.00
CA VAL A 27 6.32 -3.96 -1.03
C VAL A 27 5.07 -4.51 -0.35
N GLY A 28 3.90 -3.95 -0.65
CA GLY A 28 2.63 -4.26 0.05
C GLY A 28 1.82 -3.00 0.27
N ASN A 29 0.92 -2.88 1.25
CA ASN A 29 0.22 -3.95 1.99
C ASN A 29 -1.30 -3.87 1.77
N VAL A 30 -1.73 -3.43 0.59
CA VAL A 30 -3.16 -3.25 0.24
C VAL A 30 -3.91 -4.55 0.55
N ASP A 31 -4.99 -4.46 1.31
CA ASP A 31 -5.83 -5.60 1.66
C ASP A 31 -6.48 -6.19 0.39
N PRO A 32 -6.18 -7.46 0.03
CA PRO A 32 -6.77 -8.10 -1.13
C PRO A 32 -8.30 -8.10 -1.09
N ARG A 33 -8.91 -8.17 0.10
CA ARG A 33 -10.37 -8.18 0.28
C ARG A 33 -11.01 -6.85 -0.12
N VAL A 34 -10.30 -5.74 0.03
CA VAL A 34 -10.77 -4.42 -0.45
C VAL A 34 -10.80 -4.41 -1.97
N ILE A 35 -9.81 -5.00 -2.62
CA ILE A 35 -9.80 -5.11 -4.08
C ILE A 35 -10.92 -6.04 -4.55
N GLU A 36 -11.08 -7.20 -3.93
CA GLU A 36 -12.03 -8.23 -4.36
C GLU A 36 -13.49 -7.86 -4.08
N PHE A 37 -13.78 -7.27 -2.92
CA PHE A 37 -15.16 -7.09 -2.43
C PHE A 37 -15.54 -5.65 -2.08
N GLY A 38 -14.59 -4.71 -2.10
CA GLY A 38 -14.84 -3.31 -1.76
C GLY A 38 -15.46 -2.49 -2.90
N SER A 39 -15.88 -1.28 -2.57
CA SER A 39 -16.23 -0.25 -3.57
C SER A 39 -14.98 0.44 -4.13
N LYS A 40 -15.12 1.17 -5.25
CA LYS A 40 -14.04 2.00 -5.80
C LYS A 40 -13.55 3.05 -4.80
N GLU A 41 -14.43 3.53 -3.92
CA GLU A 41 -14.11 4.44 -2.82
C GLU A 41 -13.31 3.74 -1.70
N ASP A 42 -13.61 2.48 -1.39
CA ASP A 42 -12.79 1.67 -0.46
C ASP A 42 -11.38 1.50 -1.00
N VAL A 43 -11.24 1.19 -2.30
CA VAL A 43 -9.94 1.07 -2.96
C VAL A 43 -9.14 2.37 -2.84
N LYS A 44 -9.76 3.54 -3.07
CA LYS A 44 -9.09 4.84 -2.93
C LYS A 44 -8.60 5.06 -1.50
N ARG A 45 -9.46 4.78 -0.50
CA ARG A 45 -9.11 4.92 0.92
C ARG A 45 -7.94 4.01 1.30
N GLU A 46 -7.94 2.79 0.78
CA GLU A 46 -6.89 1.82 1.08
C GLU A 46 -5.55 2.20 0.45
N VAL A 47 -5.56 2.70 -0.79
CA VAL A 47 -4.37 3.32 -1.40
C VAL A 47 -3.87 4.49 -0.56
N ASP A 48 -4.76 5.37 -0.11
CA ASP A 48 -4.39 6.53 0.70
C ASP A 48 -3.76 6.13 2.03
N ARG A 49 -4.32 5.14 2.73
CA ARG A 49 -3.75 4.56 3.95
C ARG A 49 -2.33 4.04 3.72
N CYS A 50 -2.16 3.21 2.70
CA CYS A 50 -0.86 2.65 2.34
C CYS A 50 0.19 3.72 2.03
N LEU A 51 -0.18 4.72 1.22
CA LEU A 51 0.71 5.80 0.84
C LEU A 51 1.04 6.73 2.02
N SER A 52 0.12 6.99 2.93
CA SER A 52 0.41 7.82 4.12
C SER A 52 1.35 7.10 5.09
N GLN A 53 1.20 5.79 5.27
CA GLN A 53 1.98 5.01 6.24
C GLN A 53 3.40 4.70 5.77
N ALA A 54 3.60 4.42 4.47
CA ALA A 54 4.91 3.98 3.97
C ALA A 54 5.50 4.83 2.84
N GLY A 55 4.72 5.73 2.25
CA GLY A 55 5.16 6.57 1.14
C GLY A 55 6.19 7.66 1.50
N PRO A 56 6.09 8.37 2.64
CA PRO A 56 7.04 9.42 2.97
C PRO A 56 8.49 8.93 3.03
N GLY A 57 9.39 9.62 2.31
CA GLY A 57 10.79 9.21 2.17
C GLY A 57 11.09 8.14 1.12
N GLY A 58 10.08 7.63 0.42
CA GLY A 58 10.28 6.56 -0.57
C GLY A 58 10.64 5.22 0.07
N GLY A 59 11.25 4.32 -0.71
CA GLY A 59 11.56 2.95 -0.25
C GLY A 59 10.31 2.09 -0.02
N TYR A 60 9.20 2.42 -0.70
CA TYR A 60 7.95 1.69 -0.63
C TYR A 60 7.33 1.54 -2.02
N ILE A 61 6.87 0.33 -2.35
CA ILE A 61 6.16 0.00 -3.57
C ILE A 61 4.76 -0.46 -3.17
N LEU A 62 3.75 0.32 -3.56
CA LEU A 62 2.35 -0.04 -3.38
C LEU A 62 2.04 -1.33 -4.14
N SER A 63 1.56 -2.33 -3.42
CA SER A 63 1.09 -3.61 -3.96
C SER A 63 0.11 -4.24 -2.98
N ALA A 64 -0.57 -5.29 -3.41
CA ALA A 64 -1.36 -6.14 -2.53
C ALA A 64 -0.47 -6.85 -1.49
N SER A 65 -1.02 -7.12 -0.30
CA SER A 65 -0.31 -7.90 0.73
C SER A 65 -0.13 -9.37 0.33
N ALA A 66 -1.05 -9.90 -0.47
CA ALA A 66 -1.05 -11.26 -1.00
C ALA A 66 -1.63 -11.29 -2.42
N ASN A 67 -1.83 -12.49 -2.97
CA ASN A 67 -2.42 -12.66 -4.29
C ASN A 67 -3.84 -12.09 -4.33
N ILE A 68 -4.18 -11.41 -5.43
CA ILE A 68 -5.54 -10.99 -5.75
C ILE A 68 -6.04 -11.85 -6.90
N SER A 69 -7.24 -12.39 -6.77
CA SER A 69 -7.92 -13.02 -7.90
C SER A 69 -8.47 -11.94 -8.84
N ALA A 70 -7.82 -11.74 -9.99
CA ALA A 70 -8.27 -10.79 -11.02
C ALA A 70 -9.68 -11.12 -11.57
N ASN A 71 -10.09 -12.39 -11.48
CA ASN A 71 -11.43 -12.83 -11.88
C ASN A 71 -12.54 -12.34 -10.95
N THR A 72 -12.20 -11.90 -9.74
CA THR A 72 -13.20 -11.45 -8.76
C THR A 72 -13.62 -10.01 -9.04
N ASN A 73 -12.66 -9.10 -9.20
CA ASN A 73 -12.96 -7.69 -9.46
C ASN A 73 -11.80 -6.94 -10.12
N PHE A 74 -11.68 -7.12 -11.44
CA PHE A 74 -10.64 -6.48 -12.24
C PHE A 74 -10.72 -4.94 -12.22
N GLU A 75 -11.94 -4.36 -12.18
CA GLU A 75 -12.12 -2.91 -12.17
C GLU A 75 -11.50 -2.25 -10.94
N ASN A 76 -11.63 -2.89 -9.78
CA ASN A 76 -11.02 -2.39 -8.54
C ASN A 76 -9.50 -2.44 -8.60
N PHE A 77 -8.93 -3.49 -9.19
CA PHE A 77 -7.48 -3.56 -9.40
C PHE A 77 -6.99 -2.42 -10.32
N ILE A 78 -7.69 -2.16 -11.43
CA ILE A 78 -7.39 -1.03 -12.30
C ILE A 78 -7.56 0.32 -11.57
N GLN A 79 -8.61 0.45 -10.76
CA GLN A 79 -8.86 1.65 -9.96
C GLN A 79 -7.71 1.93 -8.99
N MET A 80 -7.15 0.90 -8.35
CA MET A 80 -5.97 1.00 -7.49
C MET A 80 -4.77 1.59 -8.26
N LEU A 81 -4.46 1.02 -9.43
CA LEU A 81 -3.32 1.46 -10.26
C LEU A 81 -3.49 2.90 -10.76
N VAL A 82 -4.68 3.23 -11.29
CA VAL A 82 -4.99 4.57 -11.81
C VAL A 82 -4.95 5.61 -10.69
N TYR A 83 -5.52 5.28 -9.52
CA TYR A 83 -5.56 6.21 -8.39
C TYR A 83 -4.18 6.44 -7.78
N ALA A 84 -3.39 5.37 -7.58
CA ALA A 84 -2.02 5.47 -7.13
C ALA A 84 -1.17 6.34 -8.07
N LYS A 85 -1.32 6.16 -9.39
CA LYS A 85 -0.64 6.99 -10.39
C LYS A 85 -1.04 8.47 -10.32
N LYS A 86 -2.31 8.77 -10.00
CA LYS A 86 -2.80 10.15 -9.81
C LYS A 86 -2.25 10.82 -8.56
N LYS A 87 -1.96 10.05 -7.50
CA LYS A 87 -1.39 10.57 -6.24
C LYS A 87 0.03 11.10 -6.41
N GLY A 88 0.72 10.71 -7.48
CA GLY A 88 1.95 11.35 -7.93
C GLY A 88 3.16 10.43 -7.89
N ARG A 89 4.34 11.04 -7.81
CA ARG A 89 5.63 10.36 -7.74
C ARG A 89 6.35 10.76 -6.46
N TYR A 90 7.22 9.89 -5.99
CA TYR A 90 8.05 10.18 -4.82
C TYR A 90 8.94 11.42 -5.00
N PRO A 91 9.31 12.09 -3.89
CA PRO A 91 8.83 11.83 -2.54
C PRO A 91 7.40 12.34 -2.33
N LEU A 92 6.56 11.53 -1.68
CA LEU A 92 5.22 11.98 -1.29
C LEU A 92 5.33 12.85 -0.03
N PRO A 93 4.54 13.93 0.09
CA PRO A 93 4.56 14.80 1.26
C PRO A 93 4.14 14.07 2.53
N GLY A 94 4.78 14.41 3.66
CA GLY A 94 4.57 13.80 4.97
C GLY A 94 5.88 13.72 5.75
N ASP A 95 5.83 13.98 7.05
CA ASP A 95 6.95 13.76 7.96
C ASP A 95 6.65 12.53 8.82
N LEU A 96 7.54 11.54 8.80
CA LEU A 96 7.42 10.35 9.67
C LEU A 96 7.95 10.63 11.09
N GLY A 97 8.22 11.89 11.45
CA GLY A 97 8.75 12.24 12.76
C GLY A 97 10.14 11.62 12.97
N ARG A 98 10.98 11.64 11.93
CA ARG A 98 12.33 11.07 12.01
C ARG A 98 13.16 11.84 13.02
N LYS A 99 13.61 11.16 14.08
CA LYS A 99 14.76 11.58 14.89
C LYS A 99 16.03 11.02 14.30
#